data_AF-A0A645GK00-F1
#
_entry.id   AF-A0A645GK00-F1
#
_cell.length_a   1.000
_cell.length_b   1.000
_cell.length_c   1.000
_cell.angle_alpha   90.00
_cell.angle_beta   90.00
_cell.angle_gamma   90.00
#
_symmetry.space_group_name_H-M   'P 1'
#
loop_
_entity.id
_entity.type
_entity.pdbx_description
1 polymer ?
#
loop_
_entity_poly.entity_id
_entity_poly.type
_entity_poly.pdbx_seq_one_letter_code
_entity_poly.pdbx_strand_id
1 'polypeptide(L)'
;MIDMRVVFAILLFASIILVSLLILEYERFNAAKLIIENIIMNIQVAKIDGNSTDALEFIISCFGILLGSKVIKFNIDGIRLEGVEITHDTICIVYRKDNKSKSIQLLHGTIGKQEIKGIAERFQYETGIIPNVID
;
A
#
# COMPACT_ATOMS: atom_id res chain seq x y z
N MET A 1 -34.16 31.79 -19.63
CA MET A 1 -32.96 32.59 -19.28
C MET A 1 -32.47 32.03 -17.95
N ILE A 2 -31.32 31.34 -17.91
CA ILE A 2 -30.80 30.78 -16.65
C ILE A 2 -30.35 31.96 -15.79
N ASP A 3 -30.80 32.01 -14.54
CA ASP A 3 -30.43 33.08 -13.61
C ASP A 3 -28.92 33.05 -13.38
N MET A 4 -28.26 34.20 -13.52
CA MET A 4 -26.83 34.36 -13.29
C MET A 4 -26.41 33.84 -11.90
N ARG A 5 -27.27 33.97 -10.88
CA ARG A 5 -27.06 33.43 -9.53
C ARG A 5 -26.96 31.91 -9.51
N VAL A 6 -27.78 31.23 -10.32
CA VAL A 6 -27.77 29.77 -10.45
C VAL A 6 -26.47 29.30 -11.12
N VAL A 7 -26.01 30.03 -12.14
CA VAL A 7 -24.72 29.74 -12.80
C VAL A 7 -23.55 29.89 -11.83
N PHE A 8 -23.50 30.97 -11.05
CA PHE A 8 -22.47 31.18 -10.02
C PHE A 8 -22.48 30.11 -8.93
N ALA A 9 -23.66 29.70 -8.47
CA ALA A 9 -23.78 28.63 -7.47
C ALA A 9 -23.22 27.30 -8.02
N ILE A 10 -23.57 26.92 -9.25
CA ILE A 10 -23.07 25.69 -9.90
C ILE A 10 -21.54 25.73 -10.03
N LEU A 11 -20.97 26.87 -10.45
CA LEU A 11 -19.52 27.06 -10.57
C LEU A 11 -18.82 26.90 -9.21
N LEU A 12 -19.37 27.48 -8.14
CA LEU A 12 -18.82 27.31 -6.79
C LEU A 12 -18.85 25.85 -6.36
N PHE A 13 -19.98 25.15 -6.51
CA PHE A 13 -20.06 23.74 -6.16
C PHE A 13 -19.10 22.87 -6.99
N ALA A 14 -19.02 23.11 -8.29
CA ALA A 14 -18.08 22.40 -9.17
C ALA A 14 -16.62 22.65 -8.75
N SER A 15 -16.27 23.87 -8.37
CA SER A 15 -14.93 24.21 -7.90
C SER A 15 -14.56 23.49 -6.59
N ILE A 16 -15.50 23.42 -5.63
CA ILE A 16 -15.29 22.72 -4.36
C ILE A 16 -15.08 21.22 -4.59
N ILE A 17 -15.91 20.62 -5.45
CA ILE A 17 -15.76 19.20 -5.82
C ILE A 17 -14.41 18.95 -6.48
N LEU A 18 -14.00 19.81 -7.41
CA LEU A 18 -12.72 19.69 -8.10
C LEU A 18 -11.54 19.77 -7.12
N VAL A 19 -11.53 20.78 -6.24
CA VAL A 19 -10.49 20.93 -5.22
C VAL A 19 -10.46 19.73 -4.29
N SER A 20 -11.61 19.21 -3.88
CA SER A 20 -11.69 18.02 -3.04
C SER A 20 -11.10 16.78 -3.73
N LEU A 21 -11.37 16.59 -5.02
CA LEU A 21 -10.80 15.48 -5.79
C LEU A 21 -9.28 15.61 -5.94
N LEU A 22 -8.78 16.82 -6.17
CA LEU A 22 -7.34 17.09 -6.28
C LEU A 22 -6.61 16.79 -4.97
N ILE A 23 -7.18 17.19 -3.83
CA ILE A 23 -6.60 16.89 -2.51
C ILE A 23 -6.53 15.37 -2.30
N LEU A 24 -7.61 14.66 -2.60
CA LEU A 24 -7.65 13.20 -2.46
C LEU A 24 -6.60 12.50 -3.33
N GLU A 25 -6.44 12.95 -4.58
CA GLU A 25 -5.45 12.37 -5.49
C GLU A 25 -4.02 12.72 -5.08
N TYR A 26 -3.79 13.94 -4.58
CA TYR A 26 -2.50 14.34 -4.03
C TYR A 26 -2.09 13.49 -2.83
N GLU A 27 -3.00 13.21 -1.90
CA GLU A 27 -2.73 12.32 -0.77
C GLU A 27 -2.39 10.89 -1.21
N ARG A 28 -3.08 10.37 -2.23
CA ARG A 28 -2.78 9.05 -2.82
C ARG A 28 -1.41 9.03 -3.47
N PHE A 29 -1.09 10.06 -4.25
CA PHE A 29 0.21 10.21 -4.90
C PHE A 29 1.34 10.31 -3.88
N ASN A 30 1.16 11.12 -2.83
CA ASN A 30 2.18 11.29 -1.80
C ASN A 30 2.43 9.98 -1.04
N ALA A 31 1.37 9.23 -0.71
CA ALA A 31 1.53 7.92 -0.09
C ALA A 31 2.23 6.91 -1.01
N ALA A 32 1.86 6.86 -2.30
CA ALA A 32 2.54 6.01 -3.28
C ALA A 32 4.02 6.38 -3.43
N LYS A 33 4.34 7.67 -3.46
CA LYS A 33 5.71 8.18 -3.51
C LYS A 33 6.52 7.73 -2.29
N LEU A 34 5.99 7.90 -1.07
CA LEU A 34 6.65 7.44 0.16
C LEU A 34 6.94 5.94 0.14
N ILE A 35 6.00 5.14 -0.38
CA ILE A 35 6.16 3.69 -0.50
C ILE A 35 7.30 3.36 -1.48
N ILE A 36 7.33 4.00 -2.65
CA ILE A 36 8.33 3.78 -3.68
C ILE A 36 9.73 4.25 -3.25
N GLU A 37 9.82 5.31 -2.45
CA GLU A 37 11.11 5.83 -1.97
C GLU A 37 11.70 5.00 -0.81
N ASN A 38 10.89 4.15 -0.15
CA ASN A 38 11.28 3.40 1.07
C ASN A 38 11.01 1.89 0.95
N ILE A 39 11.29 1.32 -0.21
CA ILE A 39 11.03 -0.09 -0.53
C ILE A 39 11.85 -1.01 0.37
N ILE A 40 11.17 -1.88 1.10
CA ILE A 40 11.78 -2.99 1.86
C ILE A 40 11.88 -4.22 0.96
N MET A 41 10.81 -4.49 0.20
CA MET A 41 10.63 -5.68 -0.62
C MET A 41 9.88 -5.30 -1.90
N ASN A 42 10.41 -5.70 -3.05
CA ASN A 42 9.70 -5.63 -4.33
C ASN A 42 9.56 -7.05 -4.87
N ILE A 43 8.32 -7.48 -5.12
CA ILE A 43 8.05 -8.78 -5.73
C ILE A 43 7.20 -8.58 -6.96
N GLN A 44 7.73 -9.05 -8.08
CA GLN A 44 6.98 -9.21 -9.30
C GLN A 44 6.37 -10.60 -9.30
N VAL A 45 5.06 -10.69 -9.08
CA VAL A 45 4.34 -11.95 -9.29
C VAL A 45 4.24 -12.18 -10.79
N ALA A 46 5.24 -12.85 -11.37
CA ALA A 46 5.17 -13.33 -12.73
C ALA A 46 4.13 -14.46 -12.81
N LYS A 47 2.96 -14.17 -13.38
CA LYS A 47 1.94 -15.18 -13.65
C LYS A 47 2.41 -16.03 -14.83
N ILE A 48 2.96 -17.21 -14.57
CA ILE A 48 3.19 -18.23 -15.61
C ILE A 48 1.87 -18.97 -15.80
N ASP A 49 1.00 -18.43 -16.65
CA ASP A 49 0.19 -19.25 -17.56
C ASP A 49 -0.51 -18.34 -18.58
N GLY A 50 -0.18 -18.57 -19.84
CA GLY A 50 -0.41 -17.65 -20.95
C GLY A 50 -1.87 -17.45 -21.31
N ASN A 51 -2.53 -16.43 -20.72
CA ASN A 51 -3.49 -15.58 -21.44
C ASN A 51 -3.95 -14.29 -20.68
N SER A 52 -3.07 -13.58 -19.98
CA SER A 52 -3.36 -12.18 -19.55
C SER A 52 -2.12 -11.49 -18.98
N THR A 53 -1.82 -10.31 -19.51
CA THR A 53 -0.63 -9.47 -19.32
C THR A 53 -0.60 -8.69 -18.00
N ASP A 54 -1.20 -9.19 -16.92
CA ASP A 54 -1.22 -8.49 -15.64
C ASP A 54 -0.35 -9.24 -14.62
N ALA A 55 0.98 -9.09 -14.75
CA ALA A 55 1.89 -9.40 -13.66
C ALA A 55 1.58 -8.44 -12.52
N LEU A 56 1.02 -8.96 -11.43
CA LEU A 56 0.57 -8.15 -10.31
C LEU A 56 1.79 -7.85 -9.43
N GLU A 57 2.50 -6.76 -9.73
CA GLU A 57 3.62 -6.30 -8.91
C GLU A 57 3.07 -5.71 -7.61
N PHE A 58 3.65 -6.14 -6.49
CA PHE A 58 3.46 -5.45 -5.22
C PHE A 58 4.77 -5.05 -4.59
N ILE A 59 4.79 -3.81 -4.14
CA ILE A 59 5.90 -3.16 -3.48
C ILE A 59 5.52 -2.98 -2.03
N ILE A 60 6.36 -3.47 -1.13
CA ILE A 60 6.19 -3.30 0.31
C ILE A 60 7.28 -2.37 0.84
N SER A 61 6.87 -1.39 1.62
CA SER A 61 7.72 -0.37 2.26
C SER A 61 7.42 -0.27 3.76
N CYS A 62 8.20 0.55 4.46
CA CYS A 62 7.91 0.91 5.86
C CYS A 62 6.55 1.62 6.03
N PHE A 63 6.06 2.29 4.97
CA PHE A 63 4.89 3.17 5.01
C PHE A 63 3.63 2.58 4.34
N GLY A 64 3.70 1.35 3.84
CA GLY A 64 2.57 0.73 3.17
C GLY A 64 2.95 -0.26 2.08
N ILE A 65 1.91 -0.76 1.41
CA ILE A 65 1.99 -1.61 0.22
C ILE A 65 1.40 -0.86 -0.96
N LEU A 66 2.08 -0.93 -2.10
CA LEU A 66 1.53 -0.57 -3.40
C LEU A 66 1.22 -1.87 -4.16
N LEU A 67 -0.04 -2.08 -4.53
CA LEU A 67 -0.54 -3.25 -5.26
C LEU A 67 -1.19 -2.77 -6.56
N GLY A 68 -0.45 -2.77 -7.67
CA GLY A 68 -0.85 -2.07 -8.88
C GLY A 68 -1.15 -0.59 -8.60
N SER A 69 -2.40 -0.15 -8.82
CA SER A 69 -2.86 1.22 -8.53
C SER A 69 -3.41 1.43 -7.11
N LYS A 70 -3.43 0.38 -6.28
CA LYS A 70 -4.00 0.43 -4.93
C LYS A 70 -2.91 0.66 -3.90
N VAL A 71 -3.10 1.69 -3.08
CA VAL A 71 -2.24 1.99 -1.93
C VAL A 71 -2.90 1.47 -0.66
N ILE A 72 -2.15 0.70 0.11
CA ILE A 72 -2.54 0.20 1.43
C ILE A 72 -1.58 0.79 2.44
N LYS A 73 -2.08 1.71 3.25
CA LYS A 73 -1.28 2.52 4.16
C LYS A 73 -1.08 1.81 5.51
N PHE A 74 0.12 1.91 6.06
CA PHE A 74 0.42 1.66 7.48
C PHE A 74 1.67 2.48 7.87
N ASN A 75 1.84 2.79 9.15
CA ASN A 75 2.83 3.76 9.65
C ASN A 75 2.71 5.19 9.10
N ILE A 76 1.60 5.51 8.42
CA ILE A 76 1.21 6.86 7.98
C ILE A 76 -0.27 7.09 8.30
N ASP A 77 -0.68 8.35 8.41
CA ASP A 77 -2.06 8.77 8.67
C ASP A 77 -2.70 8.12 9.92
N GLY A 78 -1.90 7.88 10.96
CA GLY A 78 -2.34 7.27 12.21
C GLY A 78 -2.65 5.77 12.12
N ILE A 79 -2.41 5.14 10.97
CA ILE A 79 -2.49 3.68 10.82
C ILE A 79 -1.19 3.08 11.33
N ARG A 80 -1.24 2.14 12.27
CA ARG A 80 -0.04 1.60 12.91
C ARG A 80 0.23 0.16 12.47
N LEU A 81 1.45 -0.15 12.04
CA LEU A 81 1.88 -1.53 11.84
C LEU A 81 1.97 -2.24 13.20
N GLU A 82 1.37 -3.42 13.31
CA GLU A 82 1.33 -4.21 14.55
C GLU A 82 2.21 -5.46 14.48
N GLY A 83 2.28 -6.09 13.30
CA GLY A 83 2.99 -7.34 13.14
C GLY A 83 3.19 -7.70 11.67
N VAL A 84 4.21 -8.51 11.43
CA VAL A 84 4.52 -9.07 10.11
C VAL A 84 4.80 -10.55 10.31
N GLU A 85 4.20 -11.40 9.50
CA GLU A 85 4.48 -12.83 9.45
C GLU A 85 4.97 -13.18 8.04
N ILE A 86 6.10 -13.85 7.95
CA ILE A 86 6.71 -14.22 6.68
C ILE A 86 6.78 -15.74 6.63
N THR A 87 6.15 -16.31 5.60
CA THR A 87 6.22 -17.73 5.25
C THR A 87 6.99 -17.89 3.93
N HIS A 88 7.27 -19.13 3.55
CA HIS A 88 7.94 -19.45 2.31
C HIS A 88 7.25 -18.93 1.04
N ASP A 89 5.91 -18.85 1.03
CA ASP A 89 5.15 -18.44 -0.16
C ASP A 89 4.31 -17.16 0.03
N THR A 90 4.15 -16.71 1.29
CA THR A 90 3.26 -15.60 1.65
C THR A 90 3.84 -14.68 2.71
N ILE A 91 3.39 -13.43 2.72
CA ILE A 91 3.65 -12.47 3.79
C ILE A 91 2.31 -11.92 4.29
N CYS A 92 2.10 -11.99 5.61
CA CYS A 92 0.94 -11.42 6.28
C CYS A 92 1.37 -10.16 7.04
N ILE A 93 0.64 -9.06 6.84
CA ILE A 93 0.91 -7.79 7.50
C ILE A 93 -0.33 -7.40 8.30
N VAL A 94 -0.15 -7.21 9.60
CA VAL A 94 -1.21 -6.80 10.53
C VAL A 94 -1.02 -5.33 10.89
N TYR A 95 -2.06 -4.53 10.71
CA TYR A 95 -2.06 -3.10 10.98
C TYR A 95 -3.36 -2.65 11.64
N ARG A 96 -3.27 -1.63 12.49
CA ARG A 96 -4.40 -1.04 13.20
C ARG A 96 -4.85 0.24 12.50
N LYS A 97 -6.15 0.30 12.17
CA LYS A 97 -6.83 1.50 11.68
C LYS A 97 -8.11 1.72 12.50
N ASP A 98 -8.33 2.91 13.02
CA ASP A 98 -9.55 3.28 13.77
C ASP A 98 -9.86 2.30 14.93
N ASN A 99 -8.84 1.94 15.72
CA ASN A 99 -8.90 0.93 16.80
C ASN A 99 -9.31 -0.49 16.36
N LYS A 100 -9.32 -0.78 15.06
CA LYS A 100 -9.56 -2.12 14.52
C LYS A 100 -8.28 -2.66 13.88
N SER A 101 -7.85 -3.83 14.32
CA SER A 101 -6.79 -4.58 13.65
C SER A 101 -7.32 -5.14 12.33
N LYS A 102 -6.53 -5.00 11.28
CA LYS A 102 -6.74 -5.54 9.94
C LYS A 102 -5.50 -6.30 9.54
N SER A 103 -5.66 -7.35 8.77
CA SER A 103 -4.54 -8.07 8.16
C SER A 103 -4.67 -8.06 6.64
N ILE A 104 -3.53 -8.15 5.98
CA ILE A 104 -3.45 -8.42 4.55
C ILE A 104 -2.42 -9.52 4.31
N GLN A 105 -2.80 -10.50 3.50
CA GLN A 105 -1.91 -11.57 3.06
C GLN A 105 -1.56 -11.33 1.59
N LEU A 106 -0.26 -11.37 1.28
CA LEU A 106 0.28 -11.20 -0.06
C LEU A 106 1.02 -12.49 -0.44
N LEU A 107 0.75 -13.01 -1.62
CA LEU A 107 1.40 -14.20 -2.18
C LEU A 107 2.63 -13.74 -2.96
N HIS A 108 3.83 -14.18 -2.56
CA HIS A 108 5.08 -13.77 -3.19
C HIS A 108 5.75 -14.88 -4.01
N GLY A 109 5.17 -16.08 -4.00
CA GLY A 109 5.79 -17.26 -4.59
C GLY A 109 6.87 -17.81 -3.68
N THR A 110 7.52 -18.90 -4.07
CA THR A 110 8.55 -19.54 -3.25
C THR A 110 9.80 -18.67 -3.14
N ILE A 111 10.07 -18.15 -1.93
CA ILE A 111 11.30 -17.42 -1.59
C ILE A 111 12.19 -18.30 -0.70
N GLY A 112 13.49 -18.32 -0.99
CA GLY A 112 14.46 -19.10 -0.22
C GLY A 112 14.67 -18.56 1.20
N LYS A 113 14.99 -19.45 2.15
CA LYS A 113 15.18 -19.09 3.58
C LYS A 113 16.17 -17.94 3.82
N GLN A 114 17.23 -17.85 3.03
CA GLN A 114 18.23 -16.79 3.15
C GLN A 114 17.66 -15.41 2.75
N GLU A 115 16.82 -15.38 1.73
CA GLU A 115 16.17 -14.16 1.26
C GLU A 115 15.08 -13.72 2.25
N ILE A 116 14.28 -14.67 2.78
CA ILE A 116 13.33 -14.42 3.89
C ILE A 116 14.03 -13.77 5.08
N LYS A 117 15.22 -14.28 5.45
CA LYS A 117 16.01 -13.71 6.55
C LYS A 117 16.43 -12.27 6.25
N GLY A 118 16.94 -11.99 5.06
CA GLY A 118 17.34 -10.63 4.66
C GLY A 118 16.15 -9.66 4.64
N ILE A 119 15.00 -10.11 4.18
CA ILE A 119 13.73 -9.36 4.25
C ILE A 119 13.37 -9.08 5.71
N ALA A 120 13.42 -10.09 6.57
CA ALA A 120 13.04 -9.95 7.97
C ALA A 120 13.95 -8.95 8.72
N GLU A 121 15.26 -9.04 8.50
CA GLU A 121 16.26 -8.12 9.04
C GLU A 121 16.00 -6.68 8.57
N ARG A 122 15.68 -6.48 7.27
CA ARG A 122 15.37 -5.17 6.73
C ARG A 122 14.06 -4.61 7.29
N PHE A 123 13.02 -5.42 7.43
CA PHE A 123 11.79 -5.01 8.11
C PHE A 123 12.04 -4.56 9.54
N GLN A 124 12.83 -5.30 10.29
CA GLN A 124 13.17 -4.93 11.66
C GLN A 124 13.94 -3.62 11.71
N TYR A 125 14.92 -3.42 10.82
CA TYR A 125 15.71 -2.20 10.76
C TYR A 125 14.86 -0.96 10.42
N GLU A 126 13.99 -1.07 9.40
CA GLU A 126 13.21 0.06 8.89
C GLU A 126 11.95 0.37 9.73
N THR A 127 11.34 -0.64 10.33
CA THR A 127 10.04 -0.51 11.03
C THR A 127 10.11 -0.70 12.53
N GLY A 128 11.20 -1.30 13.04
CA GLY A 128 11.32 -1.74 14.43
C GLY A 128 10.47 -2.97 14.80
N ILE A 129 9.61 -3.45 13.90
CA ILE A 129 8.80 -4.67 14.11
C ILE A 129 9.64 -5.88 13.74
N ILE A 130 9.72 -6.86 14.64
CA ILE A 130 10.40 -8.13 14.39
C ILE A 130 9.41 -9.04 13.66
N PRO A 131 9.67 -9.40 12.38
CA PRO A 131 8.78 -10.30 11.67
C PRO A 131 8.83 -11.70 12.25
N ASN A 132 7.68 -12.35 12.36
CA ASN A 132 7.59 -13.76 12.71
C ASN A 132 7.84 -14.61 11.46
N VAL A 133 9.00 -15.26 11.39
CA VAL A 133 9.34 -16.15 10.28
C VAL A 133 8.82 -17.56 10.61
N ILE A 134 7.88 -18.04 9.80
CA ILE A 134 7.25 -19.35 9.93
C ILE A 134 7.82 -20.24 8.83
N ASP A 135 8.44 -21.35 9.24
CA ASP A 135 9.11 -22.32 8.35
C ASP A 135 8.13 -23.32 7.72
#